data_AF-A0A1Q9NVZ2-F1
#
_entry.id   AF-A0A1Q9NVZ2-F1
#
_cell.length_a   1.000
_cell.length_b   1.000
_cell.length_c   1.000
_cell.angle_alpha   90.00
_cell.angle_beta   90.00
_cell.angle_gamma   90.00
#
_symmetry.space_group_name_H-M   'P 1'
#
loop_
_entity.id
_entity.type
_entity.pdbx_description
1 polymer ?
#
loop_
_entity_poly.entity_id
_entity_poly.type
_entity_poly.pdbx_seq_one_letter_code
_entity_poly.pdbx_strand_id
1 'polypeptide(L)'
;MIIILPSQFIKGVELFNQEDFFGQHDIFEELWIKSEKNDKRRLLYQGILNIGVGFYHFKNGNLNGSKKQLQKGVSRLKDFYELANNNKYRLKSKVSSFNWLKIFIEESKNWQDWLTNTKNYKKNPLFPKIELFNFPE
;
A
#
# COMPACT_ATOMS: atom_id res chain seq x y z
N MET A 1 7.29 22.70 5.14
CA MET A 1 7.30 21.74 6.26
C MET A 1 7.84 20.43 5.74
N ILE A 2 8.95 19.92 6.30
CA ILE A 2 9.61 18.64 5.95
C ILE A 2 8.90 17.50 6.71
N ILE A 3 8.44 16.44 6.04
CA ILE A 3 7.84 15.25 6.67
C ILE A 3 8.96 14.23 6.86
N ILE A 4 9.41 14.07 8.11
CA ILE A 4 10.39 13.05 8.46
C ILE A 4 9.64 11.74 8.76
N LEU A 5 10.02 10.67 8.07
CA LEU A 5 9.49 9.34 8.30
C LEU A 5 10.36 8.58 9.32
N PRO A 6 9.76 7.92 10.31
CA PRO A 6 10.51 7.16 11.30
C PRO A 6 11.13 5.90 10.68
N SER A 7 12.20 5.35 11.28
CA SER A 7 12.85 4.13 10.78
C SER A 7 11.90 2.93 10.73
N GLN A 8 10.95 2.85 11.67
CA GLN A 8 9.88 1.85 11.67
C GLN A 8 9.03 1.88 10.40
N PHE A 9 8.84 3.06 9.79
CA PHE A 9 8.12 3.16 8.53
C PHE A 9 8.84 2.39 7.42
N ILE A 10 10.16 2.57 7.33
CA ILE A 10 11.00 1.87 6.35
C ILE A 10 10.91 0.37 6.58
N LYS A 11 11.01 -0.07 7.85
CA LYS A 11 10.89 -1.49 8.20
C LYS A 11 9.54 -2.09 7.79
N GLY A 12 8.44 -1.37 8.03
CA GLY A 12 7.10 -1.81 7.61
C GLY A 12 7.00 -1.95 6.09
N VAL A 13 7.62 -1.04 5.33
CA VAL A 13 7.68 -1.11 3.87
C VAL A 13 8.53 -2.30 3.39
N GLU A 14 9.65 -2.59 4.05
CA GLU A 14 10.46 -3.78 3.74
C GLU A 14 9.67 -5.07 3.94
N LEU A 15 8.95 -5.20 5.06
CA LEU A 15 8.10 -6.36 5.33
C LEU A 15 6.98 -6.50 4.28
N PHE A 16 6.35 -5.38 3.91
CA PHE A 16 5.38 -5.37 2.81
C PHE A 16 5.98 -5.93 1.51
N ASN A 17 7.17 -5.45 1.14
CA ASN A 17 7.86 -5.83 -0.09
C ASN A 17 8.38 -7.28 -0.06
N GLN A 18 8.47 -7.89 1.12
CA GLN A 18 8.76 -9.30 1.37
C GLN A 18 7.49 -10.15 1.47
N GLU A 19 6.31 -9.57 1.27
CA GLU A 19 5.00 -10.21 1.41
C GLU A 19 4.67 -10.69 2.84
N ASP A 20 5.41 -10.20 3.84
CA ASP A 20 5.08 -10.36 5.26
C ASP A 20 4.05 -9.29 5.67
N PHE A 21 2.81 -9.52 5.25
CA PHE A 21 1.70 -8.60 5.53
C PHE A 21 1.30 -8.58 7.00
N PHE A 22 1.63 -9.61 7.78
CA PHE A 22 1.33 -9.65 9.21
C PHE A 22 2.33 -8.79 9.98
N GLY A 23 3.64 -8.98 9.77
CA GLY A 23 4.66 -8.13 10.38
C GLY A 23 4.54 -6.68 9.92
N GLN A 24 4.17 -6.45 8.66
CA GLN A 24 3.84 -5.12 8.15
C GLN A 24 2.65 -4.50 8.90
N HIS A 25 1.56 -5.25 9.10
CA HIS A 25 0.38 -4.77 9.81
C HIS A 25 0.74 -4.21 11.18
N ASP A 26 1.46 -4.98 11.99
CA ASP A 26 1.77 -4.62 13.37
C ASP A 26 2.58 -3.32 13.44
N ILE A 27 3.58 -3.16 12.57
CA ILE A 27 4.39 -1.93 12.51
C ILE A 27 3.54 -0.72 12.14
N PHE A 28 2.69 -0.83 11.12
CA PHE A 28 1.90 0.31 10.69
C PHE A 28 0.74 0.63 11.63
N GLU A 29 0.20 -0.36 12.33
CA GLU A 29 -0.78 -0.16 13.38
C GLU A 29 -0.15 0.58 14.56
N GLU A 30 1.05 0.18 14.99
CA GLU A 30 1.79 0.85 16.04
C GLU A 30 2.08 2.32 15.70
N LEU A 31 2.60 2.59 14.49
CA LEU A 31 2.84 3.95 13.99
C LEU A 31 1.55 4.78 13.95
N TRP A 32 0.45 4.15 13.55
CA TRP A 32 -0.85 4.81 13.54
C TRP A 32 -1.35 5.10 14.96
N ILE A 33 -1.27 4.17 15.90
CA ILE A 33 -1.74 4.37 17.28
C ILE A 33 -0.92 5.44 18.00
N LYS A 34 0.41 5.45 17.81
CA LYS A 34 1.33 6.36 18.50
C LYS A 34 1.37 7.78 17.94
N SER A 35 0.83 8.03 16.75
CA SER A 35 0.81 9.37 16.15
C SER A 35 -0.32 10.24 16.70
N GLU A 36 -0.07 11.55 16.85
CA GLU A 36 -1.08 12.51 17.30
C GLU A 36 -2.25 12.60 16.31
N LYS A 37 -3.49 12.84 16.78
CA LYS A 37 -4.70 12.81 15.93
C LYS A 37 -4.64 13.75 14.71
N ASN A 38 -3.92 14.87 14.82
CA ASN A 38 -3.72 15.87 13.76
C ASN A 38 -2.46 15.61 12.89
N ASP A 39 -1.71 14.53 13.16
CA ASP A 39 -0.54 14.16 12.37
C ASP A 39 -0.96 13.74 10.95
N LYS A 40 -0.46 14.48 9.96
CA LYS A 40 -0.73 14.27 8.53
C LYS A 40 -0.27 12.90 8.03
N ARG A 41 0.67 12.24 8.72
CA ARG A 41 1.17 10.90 8.37
C ARG A 41 0.19 9.77 8.70
N ARG A 42 -0.83 10.02 9.53
CA ARG A 42 -1.83 9.00 9.91
C ARG A 42 -2.56 8.37 8.74
N LEU A 43 -2.88 9.16 7.72
CA LEU A 43 -3.54 8.66 6.51
C LEU A 43 -2.62 7.79 5.67
N LEU A 44 -1.32 8.13 5.62
CA LEU A 44 -0.29 7.31 4.98
C LEU A 44 -0.16 5.95 5.69
N TYR A 45 -0.05 5.94 7.02
CA TYR A 45 0.09 4.70 7.80
C TYR A 45 -1.12 3.79 7.64
N GLN A 46 -2.34 4.33 7.83
CA GLN A 46 -3.56 3.57 7.60
C GLN A 46 -3.66 3.08 6.16
N GLY A 47 -3.32 3.94 5.18
CA GLY A 47 -3.34 3.60 3.77
C GLY A 47 -2.52 2.36 3.46
N ILE A 48 -1.24 2.36 3.84
CA ILE A 48 -0.33 1.22 3.60
C ILE A 48 -0.78 -0.02 4.40
N LEU A 49 -1.21 0.15 5.66
CA LEU A 49 -1.81 -0.92 6.47
C LEU A 49 -2.96 -1.60 5.71
N ASN A 50 -3.92 -0.85 5.18
CA ASN A 50 -5.05 -1.44 4.47
C ASN A 50 -4.65 -2.13 3.17
N ILE A 51 -3.61 -1.62 2.47
CA ILE A 51 -3.08 -2.32 1.29
C ILE A 51 -2.52 -3.69 1.70
N GLY A 52 -1.71 -3.76 2.76
CA GLY A 52 -1.19 -5.03 3.29
C GLY A 52 -2.28 -6.00 3.71
N VAL A 53 -3.26 -5.55 4.50
CA VAL A 53 -4.41 -6.39 4.91
C VAL A 53 -5.25 -6.83 3.70
N GLY A 54 -5.34 -6.02 2.65
CA GLY A 54 -6.01 -6.38 1.41
C GLY A 54 -5.35 -7.55 0.70
N PHE A 55 -4.02 -7.55 0.60
CA PHE A 55 -3.24 -8.67 0.05
C PHE A 55 -3.22 -9.88 0.99
N TYR A 56 -3.15 -9.60 2.29
CA TYR A 56 -3.71 -10.36 3.41
C TYR A 56 -4.80 -11.36 3.02
N HIS A 57 -5.99 -10.78 2.91
CA HIS A 57 -7.21 -11.48 2.60
C HIS A 57 -7.16 -12.16 1.23
N PHE A 58 -6.50 -11.56 0.24
CA PHE A 58 -6.42 -12.14 -1.09
C PHE A 58 -5.68 -13.48 -1.09
N LYS A 59 -4.51 -13.54 -0.44
CA LYS A 59 -3.70 -14.77 -0.30
C LYS A 59 -4.46 -15.89 0.41
N ASN A 60 -5.38 -15.53 1.30
CA ASN A 60 -6.23 -16.46 2.05
C ASN A 60 -7.58 -16.74 1.36
N GLY A 61 -7.77 -16.37 0.09
CA GLY A 61 -8.99 -16.65 -0.67
C GLY A 61 -10.20 -15.77 -0.31
N ASN A 62 -10.03 -14.78 0.58
CA ASN A 62 -11.09 -13.84 0.95
C ASN A 62 -11.08 -12.62 0.00
N LEU A 63 -11.65 -12.79 -1.19
CA LEU A 63 -11.70 -11.72 -2.19
C LEU A 63 -12.49 -10.49 -1.72
N ASN A 64 -13.63 -10.69 -1.06
CA ASN A 64 -14.49 -9.58 -0.62
C ASN A 64 -13.78 -8.72 0.43
N GLY A 65 -13.13 -9.37 1.41
CA GLY A 65 -12.29 -8.70 2.40
C GLY A 65 -11.12 -7.97 1.76
N SER A 66 -10.49 -8.59 0.76
CA SER A 66 -9.41 -7.97 -0.02
C SER A 66 -9.86 -6.69 -0.70
N LYS A 67 -10.90 -6.74 -1.54
CA LYS A 67 -11.41 -5.58 -2.28
C LYS A 67 -11.76 -4.43 -1.34
N LYS A 68 -12.46 -4.71 -0.24
CA LYS A 68 -12.85 -3.71 0.76
C LYS A 68 -11.64 -3.00 1.37
N GLN A 69 -10.59 -3.74 1.72
CA GLN A 69 -9.40 -3.15 2.35
C GLN A 69 -8.55 -2.39 1.32
N LEU A 70 -8.37 -2.94 0.12
CA LEU A 70 -7.64 -2.26 -0.95
C LEU A 70 -8.30 -0.94 -1.36
N GLN A 71 -9.63 -0.89 -1.48
CA GLN A 71 -10.37 0.34 -1.77
C GLN A 71 -10.16 1.41 -0.69
N LYS A 72 -10.21 1.02 0.58
CA LYS A 72 -9.91 1.94 1.71
C LYS A 72 -8.47 2.46 1.64
N GLY A 73 -7.51 1.57 1.40
CA GLY A 73 -6.10 1.94 1.27
C GLY A 73 -5.87 2.93 0.14
N VAL A 74 -6.42 2.63 -1.05
CA VAL A 74 -6.35 3.50 -2.22
C VAL A 74 -6.95 4.89 -1.93
N SER A 75 -8.13 4.94 -1.31
CA SER A 75 -8.79 6.21 -0.98
C SER A 75 -7.94 7.06 -0.02
N ARG A 76 -7.34 6.45 1.01
CA ARG A 76 -6.53 7.17 2.01
C ARG A 76 -5.21 7.67 1.44
N LEU A 77 -4.62 6.90 0.52
CA LEU A 77 -3.37 7.27 -0.12
C LEU A 77 -3.58 8.35 -1.17
N LYS A 78 -4.73 8.41 -1.85
CA LYS A 78 -5.04 9.42 -2.87
C LYS A 78 -4.73 10.84 -2.39
N ASP A 79 -5.22 11.22 -1.22
CA ASP A 79 -5.01 12.55 -0.64
C ASP A 79 -3.53 12.79 -0.33
N PHE A 80 -2.80 11.75 0.09
CA PHE A 80 -1.35 11.84 0.30
C PHE A 80 -0.60 12.06 -1.02
N TYR A 81 -0.97 11.37 -2.11
CA TYR A 81 -0.38 11.57 -3.43
C TYR A 81 -0.67 12.96 -4.00
N GLU A 82 -1.87 13.48 -3.81
CA GLU A 82 -2.24 14.84 -4.22
C GLU A 82 -1.47 15.90 -3.43
N LEU A 83 -1.29 15.71 -2.11
CA LEU A 83 -0.43 16.57 -1.28
C LEU A 83 1.04 16.50 -1.70
N ALA A 84 1.51 15.32 -2.11
CA ALA A 84 2.89 15.09 -2.53
C ALA A 84 3.19 15.77 -3.87
N ASN A 85 2.29 15.64 -4.84
CA ASN A 85 2.44 16.18 -6.19
C ASN A 85 2.36 17.72 -6.28
N ASN A 86 1.82 18.40 -5.28
CA ASN A 86 1.57 19.85 -5.32
C ASN A 86 2.69 20.75 -4.75
N ASN A 87 3.75 20.21 -4.14
CA ASN A 87 5.07 20.83 -3.95
C ASN A 87 5.89 20.02 -2.91
N LYS A 88 7.17 19.75 -3.22
CA LYS A 88 8.23 19.24 -2.33
C LYS A 88 8.26 17.74 -1.94
N TYR A 89 7.34 16.90 -2.39
CA TYR A 89 7.42 15.45 -2.16
C TYR A 89 7.09 14.65 -3.42
N ARG A 90 8.10 14.22 -4.17
CA ARG A 90 7.84 13.24 -5.22
C ARG A 90 7.81 11.85 -4.60
N LEU A 91 6.64 11.41 -4.13
CA LEU A 91 6.29 10.00 -4.28
C LEU A 91 6.10 9.76 -5.78
N LYS A 92 7.20 9.71 -6.53
CA LYS A 92 7.22 8.95 -7.78
C LYS A 92 7.26 7.49 -7.37
N SER A 93 6.18 7.03 -6.77
CA SER A 93 5.87 5.64 -6.92
C SER A 93 5.79 5.44 -8.43
N LYS A 94 6.67 4.63 -9.03
CA LYS A 94 6.29 3.92 -10.26
C LYS A 94 5.19 2.91 -9.90
N VAL A 95 4.14 3.39 -9.24
CA VAL A 95 2.90 2.68 -9.07
C VAL A 95 2.18 2.92 -10.39
N SER A 96 2.67 2.17 -11.38
CA SER A 96 1.84 1.41 -12.31
C SER A 96 0.64 0.77 -11.56
N SER A 97 0.75 0.61 -10.24
CA SER A 97 -0.16 -0.02 -9.29
C SER A 97 -1.39 0.74 -8.81
N PHE A 98 -1.67 2.03 -9.07
CA PHE A 98 -3.00 2.58 -8.70
C PHE A 98 -4.00 2.18 -9.76
N ASN A 99 -3.60 2.36 -11.02
CA ASN A 99 -4.37 1.86 -12.14
C ASN A 99 -4.42 0.32 -12.09
N TRP A 100 -3.29 -0.35 -11.83
CA TRP A 100 -3.31 -1.80 -11.67
C TRP A 100 -4.06 -2.29 -10.41
N LEU A 101 -4.04 -1.57 -9.27
CA LEU A 101 -4.85 -1.94 -8.09
C LEU A 101 -6.33 -1.78 -8.40
N LYS A 102 -6.72 -0.74 -9.16
CA LYS A 102 -8.09 -0.57 -9.63
C LYS A 102 -8.49 -1.72 -10.55
N ILE A 103 -7.68 -2.02 -11.57
CA ILE A 103 -7.88 -3.16 -12.47
C ILE A 103 -7.97 -4.47 -11.66
N PHE A 104 -7.08 -4.67 -10.69
CA PHE A 104 -7.09 -5.83 -9.81
C PHE A 104 -8.39 -5.92 -9.00
N ILE A 105 -8.83 -4.82 -8.38
CA ILE A 105 -10.08 -4.77 -7.60
C ILE A 105 -11.28 -5.08 -8.50
N GLU A 106 -11.28 -4.61 -9.74
CA GLU A 106 -12.38 -4.78 -10.70
C GLU A 106 -12.40 -6.19 -11.32
N GLU A 107 -11.26 -6.69 -11.78
CA GLU A 107 -11.16 -7.90 -12.60
C GLU A 107 -10.91 -9.19 -11.80
N SER A 108 -10.42 -9.11 -10.56
CA SER A 108 -10.09 -10.32 -9.79
C SER A 108 -11.34 -11.11 -9.38
N LYS A 109 -11.32 -12.41 -9.68
CA LYS A 109 -12.38 -13.39 -9.32
C LYS A 109 -12.01 -14.27 -8.12
N ASN A 110 -10.77 -14.76 -8.04
CA ASN A 110 -10.20 -15.45 -6.87
C ASN A 110 -8.68 -15.57 -7.02
N TRP A 111 -8.01 -16.02 -5.95
CA TRP A 111 -6.55 -16.17 -5.89
C TRP A 111 -6.00 -17.14 -6.95
N GLN A 112 -6.64 -18.30 -7.10
CA GLN A 112 -6.20 -19.37 -8.01
C GLN A 112 -6.33 -18.95 -9.49
N ASP A 113 -7.42 -18.28 -9.85
CA ASP A 113 -7.67 -17.72 -11.18
C ASP A 113 -6.62 -16.65 -11.54
N TRP A 114 -6.31 -15.77 -10.59
CA TRP A 114 -5.32 -14.72 -10.79
C TRP A 114 -3.89 -15.25 -10.99
N LEU A 115 -3.51 -16.33 -10.29
CA LEU A 115 -2.21 -16.99 -10.48
C LEU A 115 -2.09 -17.73 -11.81
N THR A 116 -3.19 -18.29 -12.31
CA THR A 116 -3.19 -19.19 -13.49
C THR A 116 -3.44 -18.45 -14.81
N ASN A 117 -4.07 -17.28 -14.78
CA ASN A 117 -4.34 -16.49 -15.99
C ASN A 117 -3.16 -15.57 -16.36
N THR A 118 -2.26 -16.12 -17.18
CA THR A 118 -0.90 -15.61 -17.48
C THR A 118 -0.83 -14.33 -18.32
N LYS A 119 -1.94 -13.78 -18.85
CA LYS A 119 -1.90 -12.52 -19.62
C LYS A 119 -1.62 -11.28 -18.76
N ASN A 120 -1.94 -11.31 -17.46
CA ASN A 120 -1.75 -10.17 -16.55
C ASN A 120 -0.48 -10.28 -15.68
N TYR A 121 -0.01 -11.51 -15.42
CA TYR A 121 1.07 -11.81 -14.46
C TYR A 121 2.47 -11.43 -14.98
N LYS A 122 2.78 -11.70 -16.26
CA LYS A 122 4.13 -11.45 -16.81
C LYS A 122 4.48 -9.96 -16.94
N LYS A 123 3.50 -9.05 -16.86
CA LYS A 123 3.71 -7.59 -16.98
C LYS A 123 3.66 -6.85 -15.64
N ASN A 124 3.10 -7.43 -14.58
CA ASN A 124 2.93 -6.78 -13.28
C ASN A 124 3.21 -7.78 -12.15
N PRO A 125 4.14 -7.49 -11.21
CA PRO A 125 4.35 -8.36 -10.06
C PRO A 125 3.06 -8.47 -9.24
N LEU A 126 2.83 -9.68 -8.70
CA LEU A 126 1.62 -10.09 -7.98
C LEU A 126 1.26 -9.15 -6.82
N PHE A 127 2.30 -8.64 -6.16
CA PHE A 127 2.22 -7.61 -5.14
C PHE A 127 3.06 -6.43 -5.61
N PRO A 128 2.48 -5.22 -5.68
CA PRO A 128 3.24 -4.04 -6.04
C PRO A 128 4.28 -3.81 -4.96
N LYS A 129 5.50 -3.41 -5.34
CA LYS A 129 6.48 -2.97 -4.36
C LYS A 129 6.26 -1.49 -4.05
N ILE A 130 6.46 -1.12 -2.79
CA ILE A 130 6.56 0.27 -2.36
C ILE A 130 8.03 0.66 -2.49
N GLU A 131 8.32 1.55 -3.45
CA GLU A 131 9.64 2.14 -3.63
C GLU A 131 9.76 3.42 -2.79
N LEU A 132 10.77 3.49 -1.93
CA LEU A 132 11.12 4.67 -1.17
C LEU A 132 12.22 5.43 -1.93
N PHE A 133 12.01 6.71 -2.19
CA PHE A 133 13.06 7.59 -2.73
C PHE A 133 13.44 8.63 -1.67
N ASN A 134 14.73 8.92 -1.57
CA ASN A 134 15.25 9.90 -0.62
C ASN A 134 14.52 11.24 -0.77
N PHE A 135 13.99 11.72 0.34
CA PHE A 135 13.55 13.10 0.45
C PHE A 135 14.83 13.96 0.42
N PRO A 136 14.92 14.99 -0.45
CA PRO A 136 16.00 15.96 -0.29
C PRO A 136 15.90 16.55 1.12
N GLU A 137 17.03 16.57 1.81
CA GLU A 137 17.20 17.17 3.15
C GLU A 137 16.61 18.58 3.24
#